data_AF-A0A919SJ23-F1
#
_entry.id   AF-A0A919SJ23-F1
#
_cell.length_a   1.000
_cell.length_b   1.000
_cell.length_c   1.000
_cell.angle_alpha   90.00
_cell.angle_beta   90.00
_cell.angle_gamma   90.00
#
_symmetry.space_group_name_H-M   'P 1'
#
loop_
_entity.id
_entity.type
_entity.pdbx_description
1 polymer ?
#
loop_
_entity_poly.entity_id
_entity_poly.type
_entity_poly.pdbx_seq_one_letter_code
_entity_poly.pdbx_strand_id
1 'polypeptide(L)'
;MARGSLPVTHGEVYAACVNRTLMRALIDLAVSIELTSDDDIEPETATTLIDELAASLEDLSEAERDELIDYIEELAAATRDRDRREVLQDLPDALALTDD
;
A
#
# COMPACT_ATOMS: atom_id res chain seq x y z
N MET A 1 39.22 -14.92 38.85
CA MET A 1 38.40 -13.73 39.14
C MET A 1 37.77 -13.32 37.82
N ALA A 2 36.59 -13.90 37.50
CA ALA A 2 35.27 -13.22 37.49
C ALA A 2 35.09 -12.35 36.23
N ARG A 3 34.34 -12.86 35.23
CA ARG A 3 32.93 -12.51 34.91
C ARG A 3 32.81 -11.08 34.34
N GLY A 4 32.17 -10.82 33.20
CA GLY A 4 31.09 -11.59 32.58
C GLY A 4 30.91 -11.30 31.10
N SER A 5 30.29 -12.29 30.47
CA SER A 5 29.49 -12.13 29.26
C SER A 5 28.45 -11.03 29.48
N LEU A 6 28.29 -10.13 28.51
CA LEU A 6 26.99 -9.56 28.21
C LEU A 6 26.68 -9.91 26.75
N PRO A 7 25.57 -10.62 26.50
CA PRO A 7 25.09 -10.84 25.15
C PRO A 7 24.53 -9.52 24.62
N VAL A 8 24.89 -9.16 23.39
CA VAL A 8 24.14 -8.14 22.65
C VAL A 8 22.84 -8.80 22.21
N THR A 9 21.85 -8.78 23.10
CA THR A 9 20.47 -9.11 22.76
C THR A 9 19.69 -7.83 22.51
N HIS A 10 19.05 -7.81 21.35
CA HIS A 10 17.79 -7.12 21.04
C HIS A 10 17.87 -5.62 20.78
N GLY A 11 17.23 -5.20 19.68
CA GLY A 11 16.47 -3.95 19.76
C GLY A 11 16.34 -3.09 18.52
N GLU A 12 16.67 -3.53 17.32
CA GLU A 12 16.14 -2.88 16.12
C GLU A 12 15.67 -3.99 15.20
N VAL A 13 14.41 -4.39 15.41
CA VAL A 13 13.57 -4.81 14.30
C VAL A 13 13.87 -3.77 13.22
N TYR A 14 14.51 -4.17 12.11
CA TYR A 14 14.49 -3.31 10.93
C TYR A 14 13.01 -3.13 10.68
N ALA A 15 12.45 -1.98 11.06
CA ALA A 15 11.13 -1.61 10.62
C ALA A 15 11.22 -1.76 9.11
N ALA A 16 10.52 -2.76 8.57
CA ALA A 16 10.51 -3.03 7.16
C ALA A 16 9.85 -1.79 6.55
N CYS A 17 10.67 -0.83 6.15
CA CYS A 17 10.16 0.37 5.52
C CYS A 17 9.94 0.02 4.06
N VAL A 18 8.69 0.05 3.65
CA VAL A 18 8.36 -0.23 2.27
C VAL A 18 8.98 0.90 1.42
N ASN A 19 9.58 0.55 0.28
CA ASN A 19 10.22 1.55 -0.56
C ASN A 19 9.17 2.52 -1.11
N ARG A 20 9.13 3.75 -0.59
CA ARG A 20 8.16 4.79 -0.98
C ARG A 20 8.10 5.07 -2.49
N THR A 21 9.20 4.89 -3.23
CA THR A 21 9.19 5.06 -4.69
C THR A 21 8.44 3.93 -5.38
N LEU A 22 8.64 2.69 -4.94
CA LEU A 22 7.90 1.53 -5.46
C LEU A 22 6.43 1.58 -5.07
N MET A 23 6.11 1.91 -3.81
CA MET A 23 4.72 2.08 -3.37
C MET A 23 4.01 3.15 -4.18
N ARG A 24 4.66 4.30 -4.40
CA ARG A 24 4.08 5.36 -5.19
C ARG A 24 3.78 4.91 -6.61
N ALA A 25 4.71 4.22 -7.26
CA ALA A 25 4.51 3.72 -8.61
C ALA A 25 3.36 2.70 -8.68
N LEU A 26 3.23 1.85 -7.66
CA LEU A 26 2.14 0.89 -7.54
C LEU A 26 0.78 1.56 -7.36
N ILE A 27 0.70 2.53 -6.44
CA ILE A 27 -0.50 3.34 -6.18
C ILE A 27 -0.88 4.12 -7.44
N ASP A 28 0.09 4.77 -8.09
CA ASP A 28 -0.16 5.51 -9.33
C ASP A 28 -0.69 4.60 -10.43
N LEU A 29 -0.23 3.34 -10.51
CA LEU A 29 -0.75 2.34 -11.44
C LEU A 29 -2.19 1.93 -11.09
N ALA A 30 -2.46 1.58 -9.82
CA ALA A 30 -3.79 1.18 -9.37
C ALA A 30 -4.82 2.29 -9.61
N VAL A 31 -4.48 3.53 -9.24
CA VAL A 31 -5.30 4.72 -9.50
C VAL A 31 -5.52 4.95 -10.99
N SER A 32 -4.51 4.67 -11.83
CA SER A 32 -4.67 4.80 -13.28
C SER A 32 -5.66 3.77 -13.84
N ILE A 33 -5.66 2.53 -13.32
CA ILE A 33 -6.62 1.49 -13.71
C ILE A 33 -8.03 1.92 -13.33
N GLU A 34 -8.24 2.35 -12.09
CA GLU A 34 -9.55 2.81 -11.58
C GLU A 34 -10.12 4.04 -12.32
N LEU A 35 -9.24 4.94 -12.77
CA LEU A 35 -9.65 6.13 -13.54
C LEU A 35 -9.73 5.88 -15.05
N THR A 36 -9.34 4.69 -15.52
CA THR A 36 -9.39 4.37 -16.94
C THR A 36 -10.85 4.26 -17.38
N SER A 37 -11.16 4.75 -18.58
CA SER A 37 -12.50 4.66 -19.14
C SER A 37 -12.81 3.22 -19.59
N ASP A 38 -14.07 2.82 -19.46
CA ASP A 38 -14.56 1.49 -19.88
C ASP A 38 -14.29 1.16 -21.37
N ASP A 39 -14.07 2.18 -22.19
CA ASP A 39 -13.68 2.04 -23.60
C ASP A 39 -12.23 1.54 -23.80
N ASP A 40 -11.35 1.78 -22.81
CA ASP A 40 -9.93 1.45 -22.84
C ASP A 40 -9.63 0.15 -22.08
N ILE A 41 -10.23 -0.03 -20.90
CA ILE A 41 -10.16 -1.26 -20.10
C ILE A 41 -11.58 -1.67 -19.75
N GLU A 42 -11.97 -2.89 -20.11
CA GLU A 42 -13.27 -3.42 -19.73
C GLU A 42 -13.38 -3.46 -18.19
N PRO A 43 -14.48 -3.04 -17.58
CA PRO A 43 -14.61 -2.94 -16.11
C PRO A 43 -14.22 -4.22 -15.36
N GLU A 44 -14.63 -5.38 -15.88
CA GLU A 44 -14.27 -6.68 -15.29
C GLU A 44 -12.76 -6.95 -15.31
N THR A 45 -12.07 -6.46 -16.35
CA THR A 45 -10.61 -6.55 -16.44
C THR A 45 -9.96 -5.60 -15.43
N ALA A 46 -10.47 -4.38 -15.26
CA ALA A 46 -9.97 -3.44 -14.25
C ALA A 46 -10.09 -4.04 -12.84
N THR A 47 -11.27 -4.55 -12.49
CA THR A 47 -11.50 -5.24 -11.21
C THR A 47 -10.53 -6.42 -11.02
N THR A 48 -10.37 -7.27 -12.04
CA THR A 48 -9.44 -8.42 -11.95
C THR A 48 -8.00 -7.97 -11.65
N LEU A 49 -7.53 -6.89 -12.28
CA LEU A 49 -6.18 -6.38 -12.04
C LEU A 49 -6.00 -5.85 -10.61
N ILE A 50 -7.03 -5.21 -10.05
CA ILE A 50 -7.01 -4.74 -8.66
C ILE A 50 -7.07 -5.91 -7.68
N ASP A 51 -7.90 -6.91 -7.93
CA ASP A 51 -7.99 -8.13 -7.11
C ASP A 51 -6.66 -8.89 -7.09
N GLU A 52 -6.00 -9.04 -8.24
CA GLU A 52 -4.67 -9.67 -8.33
C GLU A 52 -3.61 -8.87 -7.57
N LEU A 53 -3.72 -7.54 -7.60
CA LEU A 53 -2.85 -6.66 -6.83
C LEU A 53 -3.10 -6.80 -5.32
N ALA A 54 -4.36 -6.81 -4.89
CA ALA A 54 -4.76 -7.01 -3.50
C ALA A 54 -4.22 -8.34 -2.95
N ALA A 55 -4.41 -9.42 -3.72
CA ALA A 55 -3.88 -10.75 -3.36
C ALA A 55 -2.35 -10.76 -3.18
N SER A 56 -1.62 -9.94 -3.95
CA SER A 56 -0.17 -9.82 -3.83
C SER A 56 0.26 -9.03 -2.57
N LEU A 57 -0.63 -8.22 -2.01
CA LEU A 57 -0.41 -7.42 -0.81
C LEU A 57 -0.84 -8.16 0.48
N GLU A 58 -1.51 -9.30 0.38
CA GLU A 58 -1.90 -10.14 1.53
C GLU A 58 -0.70 -10.58 2.38
N ASP A 59 0.46 -10.75 1.76
CA ASP A 59 1.71 -11.16 2.41
C ASP A 59 2.40 -10.02 3.20
N LEU A 60 1.91 -8.78 3.10
CA LEU A 60 2.44 -7.67 3.89
C LEU A 60 2.24 -7.93 5.38
N SER A 61 3.26 -7.63 6.18
CA SER A 61 3.08 -7.55 7.63
C SER A 61 2.12 -6.43 8.01
N GLU A 62 1.51 -6.52 9.19
CA GLU A 62 0.63 -5.48 9.74
C GLU A 62 1.30 -4.10 9.72
N ALA A 63 2.59 -4.02 10.06
CA ALA A 63 3.34 -2.76 10.03
C ALA A 63 3.56 -2.20 8.61
N GLU A 64 3.78 -3.06 7.61
CA GLU A 64 3.94 -2.63 6.21
C GLU A 64 2.60 -2.22 5.59
N ARG A 65 1.51 -2.90 5.97
CA ARG A 65 0.14 -2.56 5.62
C ARG A 65 -0.25 -1.20 6.19
N ASP A 66 0.00 -0.96 7.47
CA ASP A 66 -0.22 0.33 8.12
C ASP A 66 0.59 1.45 7.44
N GLU A 67 1.87 1.21 7.14
CA GLU A 67 2.71 2.18 6.42
C GLU A 67 2.15 2.50 5.02
N LEU A 68 1.62 1.50 4.31
CA LEU A 68 1.01 1.69 3.00
C LEU A 68 -0.29 2.51 3.10
N ILE A 69 -1.15 2.21 4.07
CA ILE A 69 -2.40 2.96 4.32
C ILE A 69 -2.07 4.42 4.62
N ASP A 70 -1.19 4.68 5.60
CA ASP A 70 -0.74 6.02 5.96
C ASP A 70 -0.21 6.78 4.73
N TYR A 71 0.55 6.09 3.86
CA TYR A 71 1.10 6.69 2.66
C TYR A 71 0.03 7.02 1.61
N ILE A 72 -0.99 6.17 1.43
CA ILE A 72 -2.13 6.44 0.55
C ILE A 72 -2.91 7.67 1.05
N GLU A 73 -3.14 7.79 2.37
CA GLU A 73 -3.82 8.94 2.98
C GLU A 73 -3.02 10.25 2.79
N GLU A 74 -1.70 10.21 2.98
CA GLU A 74 -0.80 11.33 2.69
C GLU A 74 -0.94 11.80 1.23
N LEU A 75 -0.99 10.86 0.28
CA LEU A 75 -1.15 11.16 -1.14
C LEU A 75 -2.53 11.74 -1.44
N ALA A 76 -3.60 11.20 -0.84
CA ALA A 76 -4.96 11.71 -1.00
C ALA A 76 -5.05 13.18 -0.52
N ALA A 77 -4.51 13.45 0.67
CA ALA A 77 -4.50 14.79 1.26
C ALA A 77 -3.71 15.82 0.40
N ALA A 78 -2.63 15.38 -0.25
CA ALA A 78 -1.82 16.23 -1.12
C ALA A 78 -2.41 16.41 -2.54
N THR A 79 -3.34 15.55 -2.95
CA THR A 79 -3.90 15.53 -4.30
C THR A 79 -4.93 16.65 -4.50
N ARG A 80 -4.79 17.43 -5.58
CA ARG A 80 -5.73 18.53 -5.93
C ARG A 80 -6.86 18.08 -6.84
N ASP A 81 -6.55 17.18 -7.75
CA ASP A 81 -7.54 16.56 -8.64
C ASP A 81 -8.58 15.81 -7.81
N ARG A 82 -9.87 16.00 -8.13
CA ARG A 82 -10.95 15.48 -7.29
C ARG A 82 -11.12 13.99 -7.51
N ASP A 83 -11.23 13.56 -8.76
CA ASP A 83 -11.50 12.17 -9.13
C ASP A 83 -10.35 11.28 -8.64
N ARG A 84 -9.11 11.73 -8.84
CA ARG A 84 -7.92 11.04 -8.30
C ARG A 84 -7.90 10.98 -6.77
N ARG A 85 -8.41 12.01 -6.08
CA ARG A 85 -8.47 12.01 -4.61
C ARG A 85 -9.52 11.01 -4.12
N GLU A 86 -10.70 10.97 -4.76
CA GLU A 86 -11.77 10.03 -4.41
C GLU A 86 -11.27 8.59 -4.58
N VAL A 87 -10.67 8.25 -5.73
CA VAL A 87 -10.06 6.92 -5.92
C VAL A 87 -9.00 6.60 -4.88
N LEU A 88 -8.11 7.54 -4.53
CA LEU A 88 -7.11 7.31 -3.47
C LEU A 88 -7.72 7.07 -2.09
N GLN A 89 -8.91 7.62 -1.81
CA GLN A 89 -9.59 7.42 -0.52
C GLN A 89 -10.25 6.04 -0.45
N ASP A 90 -10.73 5.53 -1.58
CA ASP A 90 -11.38 4.22 -1.67
C ASP A 90 -10.35 3.08 -1.90
N LEU A 91 -9.12 3.43 -2.29
CA LEU A 91 -8.08 2.48 -2.64
C LEU A 91 -7.68 1.51 -1.51
N PRO A 92 -7.59 1.90 -0.22
CA PRO A 92 -7.29 0.97 0.86
C PRO A 92 -8.28 -0.20 0.94
N ASP A 93 -9.56 0.08 0.74
CA ASP A 93 -10.62 -0.94 0.75
C ASP A 93 -10.55 -1.80 -0.51
N ALA A 94 -10.35 -1.18 -1.69
CA ALA A 94 -10.19 -1.89 -2.95
C ALA A 94 -8.99 -2.85 -2.96
N LEU A 95 -7.92 -2.52 -2.21
CA LEU A 95 -6.72 -3.35 -2.06
C LEU A 95 -6.80 -4.32 -0.87
N ALA A 96 -7.96 -4.45 -0.22
CA ALA A 96 -8.17 -5.28 0.97
C ALA A 96 -7.15 -5.02 2.09
N LEU A 97 -6.72 -3.76 2.23
CA LEU A 97 -5.79 -3.34 3.27
C LEU A 97 -6.50 -3.10 4.60
N THR A 98 -7.79 -2.80 4.56
CA THR A 98 -8.67 -2.60 5.72
C THR A 98 -9.48 -3.87 6.00
N ASP A 99 -9.65 -4.19 7.29
CA ASP A 99 -10.61 -5.20 7.74
C ASP A 99 -11.96 -4.49 7.99
N ASP A 100 -12.83 -4.38 6.99
CA ASP A 100 -14.25 -4.00 7.21
C ASP A 100 -15.05 -5.12 7.91
#